data_AF-A0A2B8BPK1-F1
#
_entry.id   AF-A0A2B8BPK1-F1
#
_cell.length_a   1.000
_cell.length_b   1.000
_cell.length_c   1.000
_cell.angle_alpha   90.00
_cell.angle_beta   90.00
_cell.angle_gamma   90.00
#
_symmetry.space_group_name_H-M   'P 1'
#
loop_
_entity.id
_entity.type
_entity.pdbx_description
1 polymer ?
#
loop_
_entity_poly.entity_id
_entity_poly.type
_entity_poly.pdbx_seq_one_letter_code
_entity_poly.pdbx_strand_id
1 'polypeptide(L)'
;MQLFQKYPAGVDWATHRKAATYTDTEDPENDRIVRVWNVEPTPYSDLRAAAYPDAGDQLDAIMKGFRALLNAGISLPTDTVAWVEACEAVKAAHPKP
;
A
#
# COMPACT_ATOMS: atom_id res chain seq x y z
N MET A 1 -7.68 -26.16 -3.06
CA MET A 1 -6.61 -25.40 -3.73
C MET A 1 -7.24 -24.11 -4.26
N GLN A 2 -7.12 -23.00 -3.54
CA GLN A 2 -7.71 -21.74 -3.99
C GLN A 2 -6.72 -21.07 -4.95
N LEU A 3 -7.16 -20.87 -6.19
CA LEU A 3 -6.44 -20.15 -7.22
C LEU A 3 -6.50 -18.65 -6.88
N PHE A 4 -5.36 -18.05 -6.52
CA PHE A 4 -5.23 -16.60 -6.48
C PHE A 4 -5.30 -16.07 -7.91
N GLN A 5 -6.50 -15.68 -8.34
CA GLN A 5 -6.68 -15.02 -9.63
C GLN A 5 -5.98 -13.66 -9.55
N LYS A 6 -4.84 -13.52 -10.23
CA LYS A 6 -4.22 -12.22 -10.50
C LYS A 6 -5.21 -11.40 -11.32
N TYR A 7 -5.77 -10.36 -10.70
CA TYR A 7 -6.65 -9.42 -11.39
C TYR A 7 -5.87 -8.72 -12.53
N PRO A 8 -6.53 -8.41 -13.66
CA PRO A 8 -5.87 -7.80 -14.80
C PRO A 8 -5.33 -6.41 -14.43
N ALA A 9 -4.06 -6.17 -14.76
CA ALA A 9 -3.42 -4.88 -14.59
C ALA A 9 -4.15 -3.84 -15.46
N GLY A 10 -4.72 -2.80 -14.82
CA GLY A 10 -5.45 -1.72 -15.48
C GLY A 10 -6.86 -1.45 -14.93
N VAL A 11 -7.36 -2.25 -13.99
CA VAL A 11 -8.61 -1.97 -13.30
C VAL A 11 -8.35 -0.95 -12.17
N ASP A 12 -8.66 0.32 -12.44
CA ASP A 12 -8.79 1.33 -11.39
C ASP A 12 -10.09 1.09 -10.61
N TRP A 13 -9.97 0.58 -9.40
CA TRP A 13 -11.09 0.34 -8.49
C TRP A 13 -11.79 1.63 -8.05
N ALA A 14 -11.12 2.78 -8.11
CA ALA A 14 -11.76 4.08 -7.89
C ALA A 14 -12.79 4.36 -9.00
N THR A 15 -12.52 3.87 -10.21
CA THR A 15 -13.41 3.98 -11.38
C THR A 15 -14.45 2.84 -11.43
N HIS A 16 -14.13 1.64 -10.96
CA HIS A 16 -15.07 0.50 -10.95
C HIS A 16 -16.18 0.59 -9.89
N ARG A 17 -16.00 1.38 -8.82
CA ARG A 17 -17.05 1.62 -7.80
C ARG A 17 -18.10 2.66 -8.20
N LYS A 18 -18.32 2.90 -9.50
CA LYS A 18 -19.42 3.76 -9.95
C LYS A 18 -20.76 3.04 -9.79
N ALA A 19 -21.37 3.30 -8.63
CA ALA A 19 -22.80 3.32 -8.34
C ALA A 19 -23.65 2.18 -8.93
N ALA A 20 -23.80 1.10 -8.18
CA ALA A 20 -24.92 0.19 -8.36
C ALA A 20 -26.11 0.70 -7.53
N THR A 21 -27.07 1.34 -8.19
CA THR A 21 -28.42 1.71 -7.71
C THR A 21 -28.51 2.77 -6.61
N TYR A 22 -29.30 3.82 -6.87
CA TYR A 22 -29.79 4.73 -5.85
C TYR A 22 -31.23 4.33 -5.50
N THR A 23 -31.57 4.37 -4.22
CA THR A 23 -32.97 4.32 -3.78
C THR A 23 -33.31 5.69 -3.23
N ASP A 24 -34.18 6.42 -3.93
CA ASP A 24 -34.71 7.68 -3.43
C ASP A 24 -35.68 7.33 -2.28
N THR A 25 -35.36 7.76 -1.07
CA THR A 25 -36.23 7.59 0.11
C THR A 25 -36.80 8.95 0.48
N GLU A 26 -38.12 9.03 0.61
CA GLU A 26 -38.79 10.25 1.09
C GLU A 26 -38.46 10.46 2.58
N ASP A 27 -38.10 11.69 2.95
CA ASP A 27 -37.92 12.16 4.34
C ASP A 27 -39.03 13.21 4.60
N PRO A 28 -40.24 12.76 5.00
CA PRO A 28 -41.41 13.63 5.11
C PRO A 28 -41.30 14.65 6.24
N GLU A 29 -40.46 14.37 7.24
CA GLU A 29 -40.24 15.27 8.38
C GLU A 29 -39.46 16.53 7.98
N ASN A 30 -38.68 16.45 6.90
CA ASN A 30 -37.81 17.53 6.43
C ASN A 30 -38.14 17.99 4.99
N ASP A 31 -39.28 17.53 4.44
CA ASP A 31 -39.76 17.83 3.08
C ASP A 31 -38.67 17.71 2.00
N ARG A 32 -37.93 16.59 2.02
CA ARG A 32 -36.81 16.35 1.10
C ARG A 32 -36.73 14.90 0.66
N ILE A 33 -36.04 14.68 -0.45
CA ILE A 33 -35.68 13.35 -0.94
C ILE A 33 -34.25 13.05 -0.50
N VAL A 34 -34.04 11.96 0.23
CA VAL A 34 -32.72 11.46 0.61
C VAL A 34 -32.27 10.42 -0.42
N ARG A 35 -31.19 10.74 -1.14
CA ARG A 35 -30.53 9.81 -2.05
C ARG A 35 -29.36 9.15 -1.34
N VAL A 36 -29.53 7.88 -0.95
CA VAL A 36 -28.43 7.08 -0.41
C VAL A 36 -27.80 6.29 -1.55
N TRP A 37 -26.52 6.56 -1.81
CA TRP A 37 -25.74 5.78 -2.76
C TRP A 37 -25.32 4.47 -2.10
N ASN A 38 -25.77 3.34 -2.64
CA ASN A 38 -25.33 2.02 -2.17
C ASN A 38 -23.96 1.68 -2.78
N VAL A 39 -22.92 2.38 -2.35
CA VAL A 39 -21.54 2.11 -2.77
C VAL A 39 -20.91 1.17 -1.75
N GLU A 40 -20.39 0.04 -2.22
CA GLU A 40 -19.59 -0.84 -1.36
C GLU A 40 -18.41 -0.06 -0.76
N PRO A 41 -18.21 -0.13 0.58
CA PRO A 41 -17.10 0.57 1.21
C PRO A 41 -15.77 0.06 0.65
N THR A 42 -14.79 0.96 0.53
CA THR A 42 -13.42 0.56 0.18
C THR A 42 -12.90 -0.46 1.20
N PRO A 43 -12.44 -1.64 0.77
CA PRO A 43 -11.83 -2.62 1.65
C PRO A 43 -10.71 -1.97 2.45
N TYR A 44 -10.67 -2.30 3.73
CA TYR A 44 -9.67 -1.76 4.66
C TYR A 44 -8.23 -2.03 4.20
N SER A 45 -7.98 -3.17 3.54
CA SER A 45 -6.68 -3.53 2.96
C SER A 45 -6.17 -2.48 1.97
N ASP A 46 -7.06 -1.93 1.16
CA ASP A 46 -6.71 -1.03 0.07
C ASP A 46 -6.39 0.36 0.61
N LEU A 47 -7.20 0.82 1.59
CA LEU A 47 -6.93 2.06 2.33
C LEU A 47 -5.57 2.00 3.02
N ARG A 48 -5.24 0.86 3.64
CA ARG A 48 -3.98 0.68 4.35
C ARG A 48 -2.79 0.59 3.40
N ALA A 49 -2.94 -0.07 2.26
CA ALA A 49 -1.89 -0.15 1.24
C ALA A 49 -1.57 1.23 0.65
N ALA A 50 -2.61 2.03 0.35
CA ALA A 50 -2.44 3.39 -0.18
C ALA A 50 -1.83 4.38 0.84
N ALA A 51 -1.98 4.11 2.14
CA ALA A 51 -1.46 4.97 3.19
C ALA A 51 0.01 4.68 3.55
N TYR A 52 0.53 3.48 3.23
CA TYR A 52 1.93 3.16 3.50
C TYR A 52 2.87 3.79 2.46
N PRO A 53 4.13 4.09 2.84
CA PRO A 53 5.16 4.49 1.88
C PRO A 53 5.36 3.43 0.79
N ASP A 54 5.97 3.80 -0.33
CA ASP A 54 6.32 2.83 -1.36
C ASP A 54 7.17 1.68 -0.79
N ALA A 55 6.94 0.46 -1.27
CA ALA A 55 7.61 -0.73 -0.74
C ALA A 55 9.14 -0.62 -0.82
N GLY A 56 9.66 0.05 -1.85
CA GLY A 56 11.09 0.35 -1.99
C GLY A 56 11.63 1.24 -0.88
N ASP A 57 10.88 2.27 -0.48
CA ASP A 57 11.27 3.17 0.61
C ASP A 57 11.19 2.47 1.97
N GLN A 58 10.19 1.61 2.16
CA GLN A 58 10.09 0.79 3.38
C GLN A 58 11.30 -0.15 3.51
N LEU A 59 11.67 -0.84 2.44
CA LEU A 59 12.84 -1.72 2.42
C LEU A 59 14.15 -0.95 2.59
N ASP A 60 14.29 0.24 2.00
CA ASP A 60 15.45 1.11 2.19
C ASP A 60 15.56 1.60 3.64
N ALA A 61 14.44 1.89 4.30
CA ALA A 61 14.41 2.24 5.72
C ALA A 61 14.88 1.08 6.61
N ILE A 62 14.44 -0.15 6.32
CA ILE A 62 14.89 -1.36 7.03
C ILE A 62 16.40 -1.57 6.84
N MET A 63 16.90 -1.45 5.60
CA MET A 63 18.33 -1.57 5.28
C MET A 63 19.16 -0.55 6.06
N LYS A 64 18.74 0.73 6.06
CA LYS A 64 19.38 1.78 6.86
C LYS A 64 19.37 1.47 8.35
N GLY A 65 18.30 0.87 8.85
CA GLY A 65 18.22 0.37 10.22
C GLY A 65 19.28 -0.68 10.52
N PHE A 66 19.42 -1.71 9.69
CA PHE A 66 20.48 -2.72 9.85
C PHE A 66 21.88 -2.13 9.75
N ARG A 67 22.11 -1.19 8.81
CA ARG A 67 23.40 -0.49 8.74
C ARG A 67 23.69 0.30 10.02
N ALA A 68 22.69 0.96 10.60
CA ALA A 68 22.86 1.67 11.87
C ALA A 68 23.21 0.72 13.03
N LEU A 69 22.59 -0.46 13.08
CA LEU A 69 22.93 -1.49 14.08
C LEU A 69 24.37 -2.00 13.92
N LEU A 70 24.80 -2.27 12.69
CA LEU A 70 26.19 -2.66 12.40
C LEU A 70 27.18 -1.57 12.85
N ASN A 71 26.87 -0.30 12.55
CA ASN A 71 27.69 0.85 12.95
C ASN A 71 27.73 1.02 14.49
N ALA A 72 26.69 0.60 15.20
CA ALA A 72 26.66 0.54 16.66
C ALA A 72 27.44 -0.65 17.24
N GLY A 73 28.07 -1.49 16.39
CA GLY A 73 28.83 -2.67 16.81
C GLY A 73 27.97 -3.90 17.10
N ILE A 74 26.68 -3.88 16.77
CA ILE A 74 25.80 -5.04 16.94
C ILE A 74 26.11 -6.05 15.84
N SER A 75 26.44 -7.28 16.23
CA SER A 75 26.63 -8.37 15.29
C SER A 75 25.28 -8.80 14.71
N LEU A 76 25.18 -8.79 13.38
CA LEU A 76 24.04 -9.33 12.63
C LEU A 76 24.45 -10.63 11.92
N PRO A 77 23.49 -11.49 11.53
CA PRO A 77 23.77 -12.67 10.73
C PRO A 77 24.53 -12.35 9.44
N THR A 78 25.42 -13.24 9.01
CA THR A 78 26.26 -13.04 7.81
C THR A 78 25.44 -12.72 6.56
N ASP A 79 24.31 -13.41 6.37
CA ASP A 79 23.42 -13.18 5.23
C ASP A 79 22.81 -11.76 5.26
N THR A 80 22.49 -11.25 6.46
CA THR A 80 21.99 -9.88 6.63
C THR A 80 23.09 -8.87 6.28
N VAL A 81 24.32 -9.09 6.71
CA VAL A 81 25.46 -8.21 6.39
C VAL A 81 25.69 -8.16 4.89
N ALA A 82 25.75 -9.33 4.24
CA ALA A 82 25.93 -9.44 2.79
C ALA A 82 24.80 -8.73 2.03
N TRP A 83 23.56 -8.85 2.51
CA TRP A 83 22.43 -8.14 1.92
C TRP A 83 22.55 -6.62 2.03
N VAL A 84 22.92 -6.09 3.21
CA VAL A 84 23.12 -4.65 3.39
C VAL A 84 24.24 -4.13 2.48
N GLU A 85 25.36 -4.86 2.38
CA GLU A 85 26.48 -4.50 1.50
C GLU A 85 26.08 -4.49 0.03
N ALA A 86 25.32 -5.50 -0.42
CA ALA A 86 24.80 -5.54 -1.78
C ALA A 86 23.88 -4.35 -2.10
N CYS A 87 22.98 -3.99 -1.17
CA CYS A 87 22.12 -2.82 -1.32
C CYS A 87 22.93 -1.51 -1.41
N GLU A 88 23.96 -1.35 -0.59
CA GLU A 88 24.81 -0.16 -0.64
C GLU A 88 25.65 -0.08 -1.92
N ALA A 89 26.15 -1.21 -2.42
CA ALA A 89 26.85 -1.28 -3.69
C ALA A 89 25.97 -0.80 -4.86
N VAL A 90 24.70 -1.19 -4.89
CA VAL A 90 23.72 -0.71 -5.89
C VAL A 90 23.54 0.80 -5.76
N LYS A 91 23.38 1.33 -4.54
CA LYS A 91 23.19 2.77 -4.30
C LYS A 91 24.43 3.59 -4.65
N ALA A 92 25.63 3.03 -4.47
CA ALA A 92 26.89 3.64 -4.88
C ALA A 92 27.03 3.66 -6.41
N ALA A 93 26.61 2.60 -7.10
CA ALA A 93 26.63 2.52 -8.57
C ALA A 93 25.57 3.43 -9.23
N HIS A 94 24.46 3.70 -8.54
CA HIS A 94 23.34 4.51 -9.03
C HIS A 94 22.97 5.60 -8.02
N PRO A 95 23.79 6.66 -7.89
CA PRO A 95 23.50 7.77 -6.99
C PRO A 95 22.20 8.46 -7.40
N LYS A 96 21.42 8.90 -6.41
CA LYS A 96 20.24 9.74 -6.66
C LYS A 96 20.70 11.07 -7.27
N PRO A 97 19.97 11.60 -8.28
CA PRO A 97 20.29 12.89 -8.90
C PRO A 97 20.22 14.06 -7.91
#